data_AF-A0A418QC35-F1
#
_entry.id   AF-A0A418QC35-F1
#
_cell.length_a   1.000
_cell.length_b   1.000
_cell.length_c   1.000
_cell.angle_alpha   90.00
_cell.angle_beta   90.00
_cell.angle_gamma   90.00
#
_symmetry.space_group_name_H-M   'P 1'
#
loop_
_entity.id
_entity.type
_entity.pdbx_description
1 polymer ?
#
loop_
_entity_poly.entity_id
_entity_poly.type
_entity_poly.pdbx_seq_one_letter_code
_entity_poly.pdbx_strand_id
1 'polypeptide(L)'
;MTGTPVSPDDRARLDQVFMQVVLDVQAQAQQTAPAQGGTLAAMFHKETVSDALQGCAMLIAGWNQGRVDDAGLTRTTKALRALSLPDLAARVEKLRQIAEA
;
A
#
# COMPACT_ATOMS: atom_id res chain seq x y z
N MET A 1 6.67 -17.47 -5.87
CA MET A 1 7.23 -16.19 -5.43
C MET A 1 6.77 -15.14 -6.42
N THR A 2 5.68 -14.43 -6.13
CA THR A 2 4.97 -13.57 -7.08
C THR A 2 5.23 -12.10 -6.78
N GLY A 3 5.77 -11.39 -7.74
CA GLY A 3 6.00 -9.95 -7.70
C GLY A 3 6.57 -9.48 -9.02
N THR A 4 6.27 -8.24 -9.40
CA THR A 4 6.72 -7.69 -10.69
C THR A 4 8.18 -7.20 -10.54
N PRO A 5 9.15 -7.74 -11.29
CA PRO A 5 10.56 -7.35 -11.14
C PRO A 5 10.77 -5.90 -11.55
N VAL A 6 11.70 -5.20 -10.88
CA VAL A 6 12.02 -3.79 -11.15
C VAL A 6 13.50 -3.71 -11.53
N SER A 7 13.80 -3.02 -12.63
CA SER A 7 15.19 -2.81 -13.06
C SER A 7 15.97 -1.99 -12.02
N PRO A 8 17.30 -2.13 -11.91
CA PRO A 8 18.09 -1.30 -11.01
C PRO A 8 17.96 0.21 -11.31
N ASP A 9 17.84 0.58 -12.58
CA ASP A 9 17.71 1.97 -13.03
C ASP A 9 16.35 2.57 -12.61
N ASP A 10 15.25 1.82 -12.80
CA ASP A 10 13.92 2.25 -12.34
C ASP A 10 13.84 2.27 -10.82
N ARG A 11 14.48 1.29 -10.16
CA ARG A 11 14.55 1.22 -8.71
C ARG A 11 15.22 2.47 -8.14
N ALA A 12 16.30 2.95 -8.75
CA ALA A 12 16.99 4.17 -8.34
C ALA A 12 16.16 5.43 -8.65
N ARG A 13 15.60 5.52 -9.86
CA ARG A 13 14.81 6.67 -10.31
C ARG A 13 13.52 6.87 -9.51
N LEU A 14 12.87 5.79 -9.10
CA LEU A 14 11.54 5.82 -8.52
C LEU A 14 11.52 5.55 -7.02
N ASP A 15 12.67 5.36 -6.37
CA ASP A 15 12.76 5.13 -4.92
C ASP A 15 12.02 6.21 -4.13
N GLN A 16 12.29 7.47 -4.43
CA GLN A 16 11.65 8.59 -3.76
C GLN A 16 10.14 8.60 -3.96
N VAL A 17 9.67 8.30 -5.18
CA VAL A 17 8.24 8.25 -5.51
C VAL A 17 7.56 7.10 -4.76
N PHE A 18 8.18 5.93 -4.75
CA PHE A 18 7.71 4.75 -4.04
C PHE A 18 7.60 5.04 -2.54
N MET A 19 8.67 5.58 -1.93
CA MET A 19 8.69 5.92 -0.51
C MET A 19 7.63 6.96 -0.16
N GLN A 20 7.45 7.99 -0.99
CA GLN A 20 6.38 8.98 -0.78
C GLN A 20 5.00 8.33 -0.81
N VAL A 21 4.72 7.44 -1.78
CA VAL A 21 3.43 6.73 -1.86
C VAL A 21 3.19 5.90 -0.60
N VAL A 22 4.19 5.16 -0.13
CA VAL A 22 4.06 4.33 1.07
C VAL A 22 3.83 5.19 2.31
N LEU A 23 4.57 6.29 2.48
CA LEU A 23 4.38 7.21 3.61
C LEU A 23 3.01 7.87 3.58
N ASP A 24 2.51 8.27 2.41
CA ASP A 24 1.17 8.83 2.24
C ASP A 24 0.09 7.82 2.65
N VAL A 25 0.24 6.54 2.27
CA VAL A 25 -0.65 5.45 2.70
C VAL A 25 -0.65 5.31 4.21
N GLN A 26 0.52 5.22 4.83
CA GLN A 26 0.63 5.07 6.28
C GLN A 26 0.02 6.26 7.03
N ALA A 27 0.24 7.48 6.55
CA ALA A 27 -0.30 8.69 7.16
C ALA A 27 -1.83 8.75 7.02
N GLN A 28 -2.36 8.56 5.82
CA GLN A 28 -3.81 8.67 5.59
C GLN A 28 -4.59 7.54 6.26
N ALA A 29 -4.10 6.29 6.20
CA ALA A 29 -4.75 5.16 6.86
C ALA A 29 -4.89 5.40 8.38
N GLN A 30 -3.86 5.93 9.03
CA GLN A 30 -3.89 6.23 10.46
C GLN A 30 -4.80 7.41 10.84
N GLN A 31 -5.10 8.31 9.89
CA GLN A 31 -6.00 9.45 10.10
C GLN A 31 -7.47 9.12 9.87
N THR A 32 -7.78 7.93 9.35
CA THR A 32 -9.17 7.52 9.09
C THR A 32 -9.93 7.21 10.38
N ALA A 33 -11.25 7.39 10.34
CA ALA A 33 -12.17 7.07 11.43
C ALA A 33 -13.12 5.93 11.02
N PRO A 34 -13.65 5.17 12.00
CA PRO A 34 -14.66 4.15 11.74
C PRO A 34 -15.90 4.75 11.06
N ALA A 35 -16.41 4.09 10.01
CA ALA A 35 -17.59 4.55 9.28
C ALA A 35 -18.89 4.49 10.10
N GLN A 36 -18.94 3.62 11.12
CA GLN A 36 -20.08 3.47 12.02
C GLN A 36 -19.61 3.60 13.47
N GLY A 37 -20.49 4.11 14.33
CA GLY A 37 -20.25 4.15 15.77
C GLY A 37 -20.27 2.75 16.40
N GLY A 38 -19.61 2.59 17.53
CA GLY A 38 -19.65 1.38 18.36
C GLY A 38 -18.34 0.57 18.39
N THR A 39 -18.21 -0.26 19.42
CA THR A 39 -16.97 -1.00 19.72
C THR A 39 -16.56 -1.96 18.60
N LEU A 40 -17.52 -2.67 18.01
CA LEU A 40 -17.23 -3.64 16.93
C LEU A 40 -16.72 -2.96 15.67
N ALA A 41 -17.35 -1.86 15.26
CA ALA A 41 -16.90 -1.06 14.11
C ALA A 41 -15.49 -0.50 14.34
N ALA A 42 -15.19 -0.05 15.57
CA ALA A 42 -13.84 0.40 15.93
C ALA A 42 -12.79 -0.73 15.88
N MET A 43 -13.16 -1.96 16.23
CA MET A 43 -12.27 -3.12 16.13
C MET A 43 -11.96 -3.48 14.68
N PHE A 44 -12.98 -3.60 13.83
CA PHE A 44 -12.79 -3.85 12.38
C PHE A 44 -12.01 -2.72 11.71
N HIS A 45 -12.24 -1.47 12.10
CA HIS A 45 -11.47 -0.33 11.62
C HIS A 45 -9.98 -0.47 11.94
N LYS A 46 -9.65 -0.78 13.20
CA LYS A 46 -8.26 -1.00 13.63
C LYS A 46 -7.60 -2.16 12.89
N GLU A 47 -8.32 -3.24 12.66
CA GLU A 47 -7.84 -4.37 11.85
C GLU A 47 -7.56 -3.94 10.41
N THR A 48 -8.47 -3.18 9.80
CA THR A 48 -8.31 -2.67 8.42
C THR A 48 -7.11 -1.71 8.29
N VAL A 49 -6.92 -0.81 9.27
CA VAL A 49 -5.72 0.05 9.35
C VAL A 49 -4.46 -0.81 9.48
N SER A 50 -4.49 -1.85 10.30
CA SER A 50 -3.35 -2.76 10.49
C SER A 50 -3.01 -3.52 9.20
N ASP A 51 -4.00 -3.96 8.44
CA ASP A 51 -3.83 -4.59 7.12
C ASP A 51 -3.17 -3.62 6.12
N ALA A 52 -3.58 -2.35 6.10
CA ALA A 52 -2.95 -1.33 5.24
C ALA A 52 -1.47 -1.13 5.60
N LEU A 53 -1.14 -1.05 6.90
CA LEU A 53 0.23 -0.88 7.38
C LEU A 53 1.10 -2.12 7.12
N GLN A 54 0.54 -3.32 7.30
CA GLN A 54 1.23 -4.56 6.95
C GLN A 54 1.48 -4.66 5.44
N GLY A 55 0.50 -4.27 4.62
CA GLY A 55 0.66 -4.20 3.17
C GLY A 55 1.80 -3.25 2.75
N CYS A 56 1.92 -2.09 3.40
CA CYS A 56 3.06 -1.17 3.20
C CYS A 56 4.40 -1.82 3.53
N ALA A 57 4.49 -2.56 4.65
CA ALA A 57 5.71 -3.25 5.02
C ALA A 57 6.10 -4.34 3.99
N MET A 58 5.11 -5.06 3.45
CA MET A 58 5.32 -6.04 2.37
C MET A 58 5.81 -5.37 1.08
N LEU A 59 5.21 -4.23 0.72
CA LEU A 59 5.64 -3.43 -0.43
C LEU A 59 7.10 -2.98 -0.28
N ILE A 60 7.49 -2.43 0.89
CA ILE A 60 8.88 -2.01 1.17
C ILE A 60 9.83 -3.22 1.08
N ALA A 61 9.44 -4.36 1.66
CA ALA A 61 10.25 -5.57 1.61
C ALA A 61 10.47 -6.08 0.17
N GLY A 62 9.41 -6.07 -0.65
CA GLY A 62 9.52 -6.37 -2.08
C GLY A 62 10.43 -5.39 -2.80
N TRP A 63 10.23 -4.09 -2.56
CA TRP A 63 10.98 -3.02 -3.20
C TRP A 63 12.48 -3.11 -2.90
N ASN A 64 12.85 -3.45 -1.66
CA ASN A 64 14.23 -3.71 -1.27
C ASN A 64 14.82 -4.98 -1.91
N GLN A 65 13.97 -5.91 -2.35
CA GLN A 65 14.36 -7.09 -3.12
C GLN A 65 14.31 -6.85 -4.64
N GLY A 66 14.10 -5.61 -5.10
CA GLY A 66 14.04 -5.27 -6.52
C GLY A 66 12.75 -5.74 -7.20
N ARG A 67 11.63 -5.80 -6.48
CA ARG A 67 10.32 -6.18 -7.04
C ARG A 67 9.17 -5.41 -6.42
N VAL A 68 8.04 -5.33 -7.11
CA VAL A 68 6.76 -4.93 -6.53
C VAL A 68 6.08 -6.19 -5.99
N ASP A 69 5.80 -6.25 -4.69
CA ASP A 69 5.15 -7.41 -4.06
C ASP A 69 3.64 -7.42 -4.35
N ASP A 70 3.16 -8.36 -5.15
CA ASP A 70 1.75 -8.41 -5.60
C ASP A 70 0.77 -8.66 -4.44
N ALA A 71 1.20 -9.42 -3.43
CA ALA A 71 0.40 -9.70 -2.24
C ALA A 71 0.28 -8.45 -1.36
N GLY A 72 1.39 -7.74 -1.15
CA GLY A 72 1.44 -6.44 -0.48
C GLY A 72 0.60 -5.40 -1.22
N LEU A 73 0.68 -5.37 -2.55
CA LEU A 73 -0.13 -4.51 -3.41
C LEU A 73 -1.63 -4.78 -3.21
N THR A 74 -2.05 -6.04 -3.37
CA THR A 74 -3.46 -6.45 -3.26
C THR A 74 -4.02 -6.21 -1.86
N ARG A 75 -3.25 -6.52 -0.81
CA ARG A 75 -3.64 -6.26 0.58
C ARG A 75 -3.81 -4.77 0.83
N THR A 76 -2.84 -3.95 0.41
CA THR A 76 -2.86 -2.50 0.61
C THR A 76 -4.05 -1.87 -0.10
N THR A 77 -4.29 -2.20 -1.37
CA THR A 77 -5.36 -1.58 -2.17
C THR A 77 -6.74 -1.99 -1.67
N LYS A 78 -6.90 -3.24 -1.23
CA LYS A 78 -8.15 -3.72 -0.59
C LYS A 78 -8.42 -2.96 0.71
N ALA A 79 -7.42 -2.84 1.58
CA ALA A 79 -7.57 -2.13 2.86
C ALA A 79 -7.88 -0.64 2.63
N LEU A 80 -7.20 0.02 1.70
CA LEU A 80 -7.45 1.43 1.36
C LEU A 80 -8.88 1.67 0.86
N ARG A 81 -9.41 0.78 0.01
CA ARG A 81 -10.82 0.85 -0.42
C ARG A 81 -11.79 0.70 0.76
N ALA A 82 -11.51 -0.23 1.68
CA ALA A 82 -12.32 -0.40 2.89
C ALA A 82 -12.25 0.82 3.83
N LEU A 83 -11.12 1.55 3.84
CA LEU A 83 -10.94 2.81 4.57
C LEU A 83 -11.50 4.04 3.83
N SER A 84 -12.21 3.84 2.71
CA SER A 84 -12.73 4.93 1.86
C SER A 84 -11.65 5.85 1.28
N LEU A 85 -10.48 5.29 0.94
CA LEU A 85 -9.35 5.97 0.29
C LEU A 85 -9.09 5.44 -1.14
N PRO A 86 -10.07 5.53 -2.07
CA PRO A 86 -9.97 4.92 -3.40
C PRO A 86 -8.88 5.56 -4.28
N ASP A 87 -8.66 6.88 -4.19
CA ASP A 87 -7.62 7.57 -4.97
C ASP A 87 -6.22 7.09 -4.58
N LEU A 88 -6.01 6.85 -3.28
CA LEU A 88 -4.75 6.34 -2.77
C LEU A 88 -4.55 4.87 -3.19
N ALA A 89 -5.62 4.07 -3.20
CA ALA A 89 -5.58 2.71 -3.75
C ALA A 89 -5.17 2.72 -5.23
N ALA A 90 -5.75 3.60 -6.05
CA ALA A 90 -5.38 3.73 -7.47
C ALA A 90 -3.92 4.16 -7.66
N ARG A 91 -3.39 5.04 -6.79
CA ARG A 91 -1.98 5.45 -6.81
C ARG A 91 -1.04 4.29 -6.46
N VAL A 92 -1.42 3.45 -5.49
CA VAL A 92 -0.67 2.22 -5.17
C VAL A 92 -0.70 1.24 -6.33
N GLU A 93 -1.84 1.02 -6.99
CA GLU A 93 -1.94 0.11 -8.15
C GLU A 93 -1.03 0.50 -9.31
N LYS A 94 -0.82 1.80 -9.53
CA LYS A 94 0.14 2.31 -10.52
C LYS A 94 1.59 1.91 -10.24
N LEU A 95 1.94 1.51 -9.01
CA LEU A 95 3.27 0.98 -8.72
C LEU A 95 3.58 -0.29 -9.52
N ARG A 96 2.57 -1.09 -9.91
CA ARG A 96 2.78 -2.27 -10.75
C ARG A 96 3.20 -1.91 -12.19
N GLN A 97 2.71 -0.78 -12.68
CA GLN A 97 2.98 -0.30 -14.04
C GLN A 97 4.39 0.27 -14.19
N ILE A 98 5.08 0.53 -13.08
CA ILE A 98 6.47 1.03 -13.06
C ILE A 98 7.45 0.03 -13.70
N ALA A 99 7.16 -1.26 -13.62
CA ALA A 99 8.01 -2.31 -14.18
C ALA A 99 7.74 -2.59 -15.68
N GLU A 100 6.70 -1.99 -16.26
CA GLU A 100 6.29 -2.21 -17.65
C GLU A 100 6.83 -1.15 -18.63
N ALA A 101 7.52 -0.11 -18.13
CA ALA A 101 8.05 1.01 -18.91
C ALA A 101 9.57 0.95 -19.02
#